data_AF-A0A9E3DPH3-F1
#
_entry.id   AF-A0A9E3DPH3-F1
#
_cell.length_a   1.000
_cell.length_b   1.000
_cell.length_c   1.000
_cell.angle_alpha   90.00
_cell.angle_beta   90.00
_cell.angle_gamma   90.00
#
_symmetry.space_group_name_H-M   'P 1'
#
loop_
_entity.id
_entity.type
_entity.pdbx_description
1 polymer ?
#
loop_
_entity_poly.entity_id
_entity_poly.type
_entity_poly.pdbx_seq_one_letter_code
_entity_poly.pdbx_strand_id
1 'polypeptide(L)'
;MDTVRALLVLAVVANAMLVGAGLDQHIKQLPARHRIGVVAFSEYSKAADLANGVAWYGVLGIGSAVLTLITAAVGLHSVSRVDVTVALCCAIVFTLAHSVGTARAAPINFSQRKAAGDPERLAVIFDRFTRWSRVRVGFQILTLLSVTLTLIITPL
;
A
#
# COMPACT_ATOMS: atom_id res chain seq x y z
N MET A 1 14.02 23.86 -7.97
CA MET A 1 13.41 22.78 -8.80
C MET A 1 13.96 21.41 -8.42
N ASP A 2 15.23 21.33 -7.99
CA ASP A 2 15.89 20.08 -7.58
C ASP A 2 15.19 19.33 -6.42
N THR A 3 14.71 20.04 -5.40
CA THR A 3 14.10 19.41 -4.21
C THR A 3 12.78 18.71 -4.51
N VAL A 4 11.85 19.35 -5.22
CA VAL A 4 10.55 18.76 -5.60
C VAL A 4 10.77 17.51 -6.44
N ARG A 5 11.73 17.58 -7.36
CA ARG A 5 12.06 16.47 -8.24
C ARG A 5 12.67 15.29 -7.48
N ALA A 6 13.61 15.55 -6.57
CA ALA A 6 14.16 14.52 -5.70
C ALA A 6 13.07 13.84 -4.86
N LEU A 7 12.16 14.63 -4.28
CA LEU A 7 11.02 14.12 -3.52
C LEU A 7 10.09 13.26 -4.39
N LEU A 8 9.78 13.69 -5.61
CA LEU A 8 8.97 12.92 -6.56
C LEU A 8 9.64 11.59 -6.93
N VAL A 9 10.95 11.58 -7.21
CA VAL A 9 11.70 10.34 -7.48
C VAL A 9 11.64 9.39 -6.28
N LEU A 10 11.90 9.89 -5.07
CA LEU A 10 11.83 9.08 -3.86
C LEU A 10 10.40 8.55 -3.62
N ALA A 11 9.37 9.38 -3.85
CA ALA A 11 7.98 8.99 -3.73
C ALA A 11 7.62 7.91 -4.76
N VAL A 12 8.07 8.02 -6.00
CA VAL A 12 7.87 7.00 -7.04
C VAL A 12 8.50 5.67 -6.60
N VAL A 13 9.76 5.68 -6.16
CA VAL A 13 10.47 4.47 -5.72
C VAL A 13 9.75 3.81 -4.54
N ALA A 14 9.41 4.58 -3.50
CA ALA A 14 8.73 4.07 -2.31
C ALA A 14 7.35 3.47 -2.65
N ASN A 15 6.55 4.20 -3.43
CA ASN A 15 5.23 3.73 -3.85
C ASN A 15 5.32 2.51 -4.80
N ALA A 16 6.33 2.42 -5.66
CA ALA A 16 6.57 1.26 -6.52
C ALA A 16 6.92 0.01 -5.70
N MET A 17 7.79 0.14 -4.68
CA MET A 17 8.08 -0.95 -3.76
C MET A 17 6.81 -1.43 -3.02
N LEU A 18 5.98 -0.48 -2.56
CA LEU A 18 4.73 -0.79 -1.87
C LEU A 18 3.69 -1.44 -2.79
N VAL A 19 3.56 -0.98 -4.05
CA VAL A 19 2.76 -1.66 -5.08
C VAL A 19 3.29 -3.08 -5.31
N GLY A 20 4.60 -3.24 -5.48
CA GLY A 20 5.24 -4.54 -5.68
C GLY A 20 4.93 -5.53 -4.56
N ALA A 21 5.05 -5.10 -3.30
CA ALA A 21 4.67 -5.91 -2.15
C ALA A 21 3.19 -6.28 -2.13
N GLY A 22 2.31 -5.35 -2.53
CA GLY A 22 0.88 -5.60 -2.68
C GLY A 22 0.56 -6.62 -3.79
N LEU A 23 1.19 -6.47 -4.96
CA LEU A 23 1.03 -7.39 -6.08
C LEU A 23 1.56 -8.78 -5.75
N ASP A 24 2.71 -8.87 -5.09
CA ASP A 24 3.23 -10.13 -4.57
C ASP A 24 2.20 -10.85 -3.68
N GLN A 25 1.60 -10.11 -2.75
CA GLN A 25 0.57 -10.67 -1.87
C GLN A 25 -0.66 -11.17 -2.64
N HIS A 26 -1.15 -10.44 -3.65
CA HIS A 26 -2.36 -10.81 -4.39
C HIS A 26 -2.14 -11.84 -5.51
N ILE A 27 -0.95 -11.86 -6.13
CA ILE A 27 -0.65 -12.74 -7.26
C ILE A 27 -0.18 -14.11 -6.77
N LYS A 28 0.72 -14.15 -5.76
CA LYS A 28 1.29 -15.43 -5.29
C LYS A 28 0.78 -15.86 -3.92
N GLN A 29 0.76 -14.97 -2.92
CA GLN A 29 0.60 -15.41 -1.54
C GLN A 29 -0.85 -15.78 -1.22
N LEU A 30 -1.80 -14.86 -1.43
CA LEU A 30 -3.20 -15.08 -1.12
C LEU A 30 -3.82 -16.24 -1.91
N PRO A 31 -3.51 -16.46 -3.20
CA PRO A 31 -3.98 -17.64 -3.92
C PRO A 31 -3.42 -18.95 -3.38
N ALA A 32 -2.20 -18.96 -2.82
CA ALA A 32 -1.58 -20.18 -2.28
C ALA A 32 -2.41 -20.82 -1.16
N ARG A 33 -3.19 -20.04 -0.40
CA ARG A 33 -4.09 -20.56 0.66
C ARG A 33 -5.07 -21.62 0.17
N HIS A 34 -5.48 -21.56 -1.11
CA HIS A 34 -6.39 -22.54 -1.71
C HIS A 34 -5.68 -23.83 -2.11
N ARG A 35 -4.35 -23.83 -2.19
CA ARG A 35 -3.53 -25.01 -2.54
C ARG A 35 -2.99 -25.72 -1.30
N ILE A 36 -2.52 -24.95 -0.30
CA ILE A 36 -1.91 -25.50 0.91
C ILE A 36 -2.88 -25.60 2.09
N GLY A 37 -4.07 -25.02 1.96
CA GLY A 37 -5.07 -24.92 3.02
C GLY A 37 -4.89 -23.67 3.90
N VAL A 38 -6.01 -23.17 4.43
CA VAL A 38 -6.07 -21.92 5.20
C VAL A 38 -5.33 -21.98 6.55
N VAL A 39 -5.26 -23.16 7.18
CA VAL A 39 -4.51 -23.36 8.43
C VAL A 39 -3.01 -23.23 8.18
N ALA A 40 -2.47 -23.96 7.18
CA ALA A 40 -1.06 -23.87 6.81
C ALA A 40 -0.68 -22.46 6.34
N PHE A 41 -1.55 -21.81 5.55
CA PHE A 41 -1.36 -20.42 5.16
C PHE A 41 -1.35 -19.46 6.38
N SER A 42 -2.18 -19.68 7.40
CA SER A 42 -2.15 -18.88 8.62
C SER A 42 -0.84 -19.04 9.38
N GLU A 43 -0.30 -20.26 9.49
CA GLU A 43 1.02 -20.47 10.10
C GLU A 43 2.12 -19.74 9.31
N TYR A 44 2.11 -19.87 7.97
CA TYR A 44 3.02 -19.10 7.11
C TYR A 44 2.88 -17.59 7.32
N SER A 45 1.66 -17.04 7.26
CA SER A 45 1.42 -15.59 7.39
C SER A 45 1.79 -15.08 8.78
N LYS A 46 1.59 -15.89 9.83
CA LYS A 46 2.07 -15.54 11.18
C LYS A 46 3.60 -15.46 11.23
N ALA A 47 4.28 -16.45 10.65
CA ALA A 47 5.74 -16.53 10.67
C ALA A 47 6.42 -15.50 9.75
N ALA A 48 5.82 -15.20 8.60
CA ALA A 48 6.36 -14.26 7.62
C ALA A 48 5.85 -12.83 7.85
N ASP A 49 4.54 -12.62 7.75
CA ASP A 49 3.95 -11.27 7.71
C ASP A 49 3.75 -10.65 9.09
N LEU A 50 3.33 -11.45 10.09
CA LEU A 50 2.99 -10.94 11.42
C LEU A 50 4.14 -11.00 12.43
N ALA A 51 5.30 -11.54 12.03
CA ALA A 51 6.55 -11.44 12.76
C ALA A 51 7.43 -10.37 12.10
N ASN A 52 8.42 -10.78 11.31
CA ASN A 52 9.39 -9.87 10.68
C ASN A 52 8.74 -8.90 9.69
N GLY A 53 7.65 -9.32 9.03
CA GLY A 53 6.94 -8.50 8.05
C GLY A 53 6.27 -7.24 8.62
N VAL A 54 5.96 -7.18 9.93
CA VAL A 54 5.24 -6.03 10.50
C VAL A 54 6.05 -4.75 10.37
N ALA A 55 7.34 -4.80 10.72
CA ALA A 55 8.23 -3.64 10.60
C ALA A 55 8.40 -3.25 9.11
N TRP A 56 8.59 -4.22 8.23
CA TRP A 56 8.74 -4.00 6.79
C TRP A 56 7.52 -3.30 6.18
N TYR A 57 6.31 -3.83 6.41
CA TYR A 57 5.08 -3.23 5.90
C TYR A 57 4.73 -1.92 6.61
N GLY A 58 5.08 -1.77 7.89
CA GLY A 58 4.89 -0.53 8.64
C GLY A 58 5.73 0.61 8.07
N VAL A 59 7.02 0.36 7.86
CA VAL A 59 7.96 1.33 7.26
C VAL A 59 7.55 1.66 5.83
N LEU A 60 7.27 0.66 4.99
CA LEU A 60 6.85 0.93 3.62
C LEU A 60 5.51 1.66 3.55
N GLY A 61 4.51 1.23 4.32
CA GLY A 61 3.17 1.83 4.31
C GLY A 61 3.17 3.26 4.83
N ILE A 62 3.63 3.47 6.06
CA ILE A 62 3.65 4.80 6.70
C ILE A 62 4.66 5.71 6.00
N GLY A 63 5.86 5.20 5.70
CA GLY A 63 6.92 5.96 5.04
C GLY A 63 6.50 6.46 3.66
N SER A 64 5.90 5.59 2.83
CA SER A 64 5.42 6.00 1.50
C SER A 64 4.29 7.03 1.61
N ALA A 65 3.38 6.88 2.56
CA ALA A 65 2.29 7.83 2.77
C ALA A 65 2.81 9.21 3.20
N VAL A 66 3.67 9.27 4.22
CA VAL A 66 4.28 10.51 4.70
C VAL A 66 5.08 11.18 3.59
N LEU A 67 5.93 10.43 2.88
CA LEU A 67 6.72 10.96 1.78
C LEU A 67 5.85 11.53 0.65
N THR A 68 4.75 10.84 0.31
CA THR A 68 3.82 11.33 -0.72
C THR A 68 3.13 12.61 -0.29
N LEU A 69 2.68 12.71 0.96
CA LEU A 69 2.05 13.92 1.49
C LEU A 69 3.01 15.11 1.56
N ILE A 70 4.26 14.88 1.99
CA ILE A 70 5.31 15.92 1.97
C ILE A 70 5.59 16.36 0.53
N THR A 71 5.76 15.41 -0.39
CA THR A 71 5.99 15.70 -1.81
C THR A 71 4.87 16.54 -2.39
N ALA A 72 3.61 16.21 -2.09
CA ALA A 72 2.47 16.98 -2.56
C ALA A 72 2.42 18.39 -1.94
N ALA A 73 2.66 18.53 -0.64
CA ALA A 73 2.69 19.84 0.02
C ALA A 73 3.77 20.76 -0.57
N VAL A 74 5.00 20.24 -0.73
CA VAL A 74 6.10 21.02 -1.32
C VAL A 74 5.83 21.32 -2.79
N GLY A 75 5.31 20.36 -3.56
CA GLY A 75 4.98 20.52 -4.98
C GLY A 75 3.89 21.57 -5.21
N LEU A 76 2.81 21.54 -4.43
CA LEU A 76 1.72 22.51 -4.49
C LEU A 76 2.15 23.94 -4.14
N HIS A 77 3.16 24.09 -3.28
CA HIS A 77 3.74 25.40 -2.97
C HIS A 77 4.72 25.90 -4.03
N SER A 78 5.35 24.99 -4.78
CA SER A 78 6.46 25.29 -5.67
C SER A 78 6.09 25.40 -7.16
N VAL A 79 4.94 24.86 -7.57
CA VAL A 79 4.56 24.74 -8.98
C VAL A 79 3.16 25.30 -9.24
N SER A 80 3.08 26.40 -9.99
CA SER A 80 1.82 27.07 -10.33
C SER A 80 1.22 26.57 -11.65
N ARG A 81 1.05 25.24 -11.80
CA ARG A 81 0.41 24.63 -12.96
C ARG A 81 -0.78 23.75 -12.56
N VAL A 82 -1.90 23.92 -13.26
CA VAL A 82 -3.16 23.24 -12.95
C VAL A 82 -3.05 21.72 -13.06
N ASP A 83 -2.38 21.21 -14.09
CA ASP A 83 -2.19 19.77 -14.31
C ASP A 83 -1.36 19.11 -13.21
N VAL A 84 -0.26 19.75 -12.80
CA VAL A 84 0.56 19.34 -11.64
C VAL A 84 -0.26 19.36 -10.35
N THR A 85 -1.02 20.43 -10.11
CA THR A 85 -1.89 20.56 -8.93
C THR A 85 -2.94 19.45 -8.86
N VAL A 86 -3.61 19.15 -9.97
CA VAL A 86 -4.60 18.07 -10.03
C VAL A 86 -3.95 16.73 -9.73
N ALA A 87 -2.80 16.42 -10.36
CA ALA A 87 -2.09 15.17 -10.12
C ALA A 87 -1.65 15.00 -8.65
N LEU A 88 -1.15 16.08 -8.01
CA LEU A 88 -0.78 16.08 -6.60
C LEU A 88 -1.99 15.92 -5.67
N CYS A 89 -3.11 16.60 -5.95
CA CYS A 89 -4.36 16.42 -5.22
C CYS A 89 -4.87 14.98 -5.32
N CYS A 90 -4.83 14.37 -6.50
CA CYS A 90 -5.13 12.95 -6.68
C CYS A 90 -4.21 12.06 -5.84
N ALA A 91 -2.90 12.32 -5.85
CA ALA A 91 -1.95 11.56 -5.03
C ALA A 91 -2.29 11.63 -3.54
N ILE A 92 -2.68 12.81 -3.02
CA ILE A 92 -3.14 12.98 -1.63
C ILE A 92 -4.39 12.11 -1.37
N VAL A 93 -5.43 12.27 -2.19
CA VAL A 93 -6.70 11.55 -2.00
C VAL A 93 -6.50 10.04 -2.02
N PHE A 94 -5.73 9.54 -2.99
CA PHE A 94 -5.47 8.11 -3.10
C PHE A 94 -4.56 7.57 -1.98
N THR A 95 -3.59 8.36 -1.51
CA THR A 95 -2.76 8.00 -0.34
C THR A 95 -3.62 7.86 0.92
N LEU A 96 -4.55 8.78 1.13
CA LEU A 96 -5.47 8.73 2.26
C LEU A 96 -6.42 7.53 2.15
N ALA A 97 -6.97 7.29 0.96
CA ALA A 97 -7.84 6.14 0.70
C ALA A 97 -7.11 4.79 0.88
N HIS A 98 -5.85 4.70 0.43
CA HIS A 98 -4.96 3.57 0.70
C HIS A 98 -4.80 3.35 2.22
N SER A 99 -4.50 4.43 2.96
CA SER A 99 -4.27 4.39 4.41
C SER A 99 -5.51 3.91 5.18
N VAL A 100 -6.71 4.36 4.78
CA VAL A 100 -7.99 3.85 5.31
C VAL A 100 -8.17 2.36 5.00
N GLY A 101 -7.86 1.94 3.77
CA GLY A 101 -7.85 0.53 3.38
C GLY A 101 -6.91 -0.30 4.27
N THR A 102 -5.72 0.20 4.57
CA THR A 102 -4.76 -0.43 5.49
C THR A 102 -5.29 -0.50 6.92
N ALA A 103 -5.86 0.59 7.43
CA ALA A 103 -6.43 0.65 8.77
C ALA A 103 -7.59 -0.36 8.98
N ARG A 104 -8.27 -0.78 7.90
CA ARG A 104 -9.24 -1.87 7.93
C ARG A 104 -8.61 -3.24 7.70
N ALA A 105 -7.74 -3.38 6.70
CA ALA A 105 -7.14 -4.66 6.33
C ALA A 105 -6.22 -5.22 7.43
N ALA A 106 -5.38 -4.38 8.03
CA ALA A 106 -4.39 -4.84 9.00
C ALA A 106 -5.05 -5.49 10.23
N PRO A 107 -5.97 -4.86 10.98
CA PRO A 107 -6.61 -5.50 12.13
C PRO A 107 -7.32 -6.81 11.79
N ILE A 108 -7.94 -6.91 10.61
CA ILE A 108 -8.55 -8.16 10.12
C ILE A 108 -7.48 -9.25 9.98
N ASN A 109 -6.35 -8.97 9.32
CA ASN A 109 -5.28 -9.95 9.17
C ASN A 109 -4.67 -10.36 10.52
N PHE A 110 -4.46 -9.42 11.44
CA PHE A 110 -3.95 -9.70 12.78
C PHE A 110 -4.91 -10.58 13.60
N SER A 111 -6.22 -10.50 13.34
CA SER A 111 -7.22 -11.30 14.04
C SER A 111 -7.09 -12.81 13.80
N GLN A 112 -6.37 -13.24 12.76
CA GLN A 112 -6.10 -14.65 12.48
C GLN A 112 -5.44 -15.38 13.67
N ARG A 113 -4.65 -14.66 14.48
CA ARG A 113 -4.00 -15.21 15.69
C ARG A 113 -5.01 -15.78 16.69
N LYS A 114 -6.24 -15.27 16.70
CA LYS A 114 -7.33 -15.70 17.58
C LYS A 114 -8.18 -16.85 17.00
N ALA A 115 -7.89 -17.28 15.77
CA ALA A 115 -8.61 -18.33 15.05
C ALA A 115 -7.69 -19.52 14.73
N ALA A 116 -6.62 -19.72 15.52
CA ALA A 116 -5.67 -20.80 15.30
C ALA A 116 -6.37 -22.17 15.34
N GLY A 117 -6.13 -22.99 14.32
CA GLY A 117 -6.73 -24.33 14.21
C GLY A 117 -8.21 -24.34 13.82
N ASP A 118 -8.83 -23.19 13.50
CA ASP A 118 -10.22 -23.07 13.07
C ASP A 118 -10.28 -22.69 11.57
N PRO A 119 -10.41 -23.67 10.65
CA PRO A 119 -10.36 -23.42 9.22
C PRO A 119 -11.48 -22.51 8.72
N GLU A 120 -12.70 -22.66 9.24
CA GLU A 120 -13.87 -21.89 8.80
C GLU A 120 -13.70 -20.41 9.15
N ARG A 121 -13.29 -20.14 10.39
CA ARG A 121 -13.06 -18.77 10.84
C ARG A 121 -11.88 -18.13 10.13
N LEU A 122 -10.81 -18.88 9.87
CA LEU A 122 -9.66 -18.40 9.09
C LEU A 122 -10.04 -18.06 7.65
N ALA A 123 -10.87 -18.89 6.99
CA ALA A 123 -11.36 -18.60 5.65
C ALA A 123 -12.11 -17.26 5.59
N VAL A 124 -13.03 -17.02 6.53
CA VAL A 124 -13.77 -15.76 6.63
C VAL A 124 -12.82 -14.57 6.86
N ILE A 125 -11.82 -14.72 7.72
CA ILE A 125 -10.81 -13.68 7.98
C ILE A 125 -10.05 -13.35 6.69
N PHE A 126 -9.53 -14.35 5.99
CA PHE A 126 -8.73 -14.14 4.78
C PHE A 126 -9.54 -13.59 3.62
N ASP A 127 -10.81 -13.97 3.48
CA ASP A 127 -11.69 -13.40 2.46
C ASP A 127 -12.00 -11.93 2.73
N ARG A 128 -12.29 -11.57 3.97
CA ARG A 128 -12.49 -10.17 4.38
C ARG A 128 -11.21 -9.35 4.20
N PHE A 129 -10.07 -9.90 4.61
CA PHE A 129 -8.76 -9.28 4.39
C PHE A 129 -8.50 -9.06 2.90
N THR A 130 -8.76 -10.07 2.06
CA THR A 130 -8.53 -9.99 0.61
C THR A 130 -9.37 -8.88 -0.03
N ARG A 131 -10.62 -8.67 0.41
CA ARG A 131 -11.47 -7.56 -0.07
C ARG A 131 -10.85 -6.21 0.26
N TRP A 132 -10.50 -5.96 1.52
CA TRP A 132 -9.89 -4.69 1.93
C TRP A 132 -8.49 -4.49 1.35
N SER A 133 -7.70 -5.56 1.23
CA SER A 133 -6.37 -5.52 0.63
C SER A 133 -6.44 -5.17 -0.86
N ARG A 134 -7.47 -5.62 -1.60
CA ARG A 134 -7.69 -5.20 -3.00
C ARG A 134 -7.97 -3.71 -3.10
N VAL A 135 -8.86 -3.18 -2.26
CA VAL A 135 -9.17 -1.74 -2.22
C VAL A 135 -7.89 -0.93 -1.93
N ARG A 136 -7.15 -1.33 -0.89
CA ARG A 136 -5.88 -0.70 -0.50
C ARG A 136 -4.86 -0.70 -1.65
N VAL A 137 -4.66 -1.83 -2.31
CA VAL A 137 -3.68 -1.95 -3.40
C VAL A 137 -4.12 -1.18 -4.65
N GLY A 138 -5.42 -1.14 -4.96
CA GLY A 138 -5.95 -0.32 -6.03
C GLY A 138 -5.61 1.17 -5.85
N PHE A 139 -5.87 1.72 -4.65
CA PHE A 139 -5.49 3.10 -4.34
C PHE A 139 -3.98 3.33 -4.29
N GLN A 140 -3.20 2.32 -3.91
CA GLN A 140 -1.75 2.40 -3.95
C GLN A 140 -1.22 2.54 -5.39
N ILE A 141 -1.79 1.79 -6.33
CA ILE A 141 -1.47 1.88 -7.76
C ILE A 141 -1.85 3.27 -8.28
N LEU A 142 -3.04 3.77 -7.95
CA LEU A 142 -3.46 5.12 -8.35
C LEU A 142 -2.54 6.20 -7.77
N THR A 143 -2.10 6.05 -6.53
CA THR A 143 -1.11 6.94 -5.91
C THR A 143 0.20 6.94 -6.69
N LEU A 144 0.73 5.75 -7.02
CA LEU A 144 1.96 5.61 -7.82
C LEU A 144 1.80 6.29 -9.18
N LEU A 145 0.67 6.09 -9.87
CA LEU A 145 0.39 6.72 -11.16
C LEU A 145 0.35 8.24 -11.05
N SER A 146 -0.30 8.79 -10.02
CA SER A 146 -0.38 10.24 -9.79
C SER A 146 0.99 10.87 -9.53
N VAL A 147 1.83 10.27 -8.68
CA VAL A 147 3.18 10.82 -8.42
C VAL A 147 4.12 10.65 -9.62
N THR A 148 3.98 9.55 -10.37
CA THR A 148 4.75 9.32 -11.62
C THR A 148 4.35 10.32 -12.69
N LEU A 149 3.05 10.55 -12.88
CA LEU A 149 2.55 11.56 -13.82
C LEU A 149 3.07 12.95 -13.44
N THR A 150 3.02 13.29 -12.15
CA THR A 150 3.57 14.57 -11.65
C THR A 150 5.06 14.70 -11.99
N LEU A 151 5.85 13.65 -11.78
CA LEU A 151 7.28 13.64 -12.13
C LEU A 151 7.53 13.86 -13.63
N ILE A 152 6.69 13.30 -14.48
CA ILE A 152 6.83 13.41 -15.95
C ILE A 152 6.44 14.81 -16.45
N ILE A 153 5.37 15.39 -15.94
CA ILE A 153 4.81 16.67 -16.45
C ILE A 153 5.42 17.91 -15.79
N THR A 154 6.09 17.75 -14.64
CA THR A 154 6.83 18.85 -14.00
C THR A 154 8.05 19.18 -14.87
N PRO A 155 8.15 20.42 -15.38
CA PRO A 155 9.24 20.81 -16.28
C PRO A 155 10.59 20.74 -15.56
N LEU A 156 11.62 20.33 -16.31
CA LEU A 156 13.03 20.27 -15.89
C LEU A 156 13.55 21.63 -15.44
#